data_AF-A0A3S1F416-F1
#
_entry.id   AF-A0A3S1F416-F1
#
_cell.length_a   1.000
_cell.length_b   1.000
_cell.length_c   1.000
_cell.angle_alpha   90.00
_cell.angle_beta   90.00
_cell.angle_gamma   90.00
#
_symmetry.space_group_name_H-M   'P 1'
#
loop_
_entity.id
_entity.type
_entity.pdbx_description
1 polymer ?
#
loop_
_entity_poly.entity_id
_entity_poly.type
_entity_poly.pdbx_seq_one_letter_code
_entity_poly.pdbx_strand_id
1 'polypeptide(L)' 'LAYGLALGQGKPLAGLPLAEGVPTAAIAARIATERNIDAPIIAAVAAILEGAITVRQAVTALMTRPLKTETND' A
#
# COMPACT_ATOMS: atom_id res chain seq x y z
N LEU A 1 5.12 -10.68 -9.37
CA LEU A 1 4.29 -11.28 -8.29
C LEU A 1 5.11 -11.82 -7.11
N ALA A 2 6.31 -12.40 -7.32
CA ALA A 2 7.10 -13.03 -6.25
C ALA A 2 7.39 -12.13 -5.03
N TYR A 3 7.75 -10.86 -5.25
CA TYR A 3 8.07 -9.91 -4.18
C TYR A 3 6.89 -9.66 -3.24
N GLY A 4 5.73 -9.24 -3.79
CA GLY A 4 4.54 -8.96 -2.98
C GLY A 4 4.00 -10.20 -2.25
N LEU A 5 4.13 -11.37 -2.86
CA LEU A 5 3.74 -12.63 -2.21
C LEU A 5 4.68 -12.97 -1.03
N ALA A 6 6.00 -12.85 -1.23
CA ALA A 6 6.97 -13.08 -0.16
C ALA A 6 6.77 -12.10 1.00
N LEU A 7 6.55 -10.81 0.69
CA LEU A 7 6.21 -9.76 1.65
C LEU A 7 4.97 -10.12 2.46
N GLY A 8 3.88 -10.52 1.81
CA GLY A 8 2.64 -10.95 2.46
C GLY A 8 2.80 -12.20 3.34
N GLN A 9 3.76 -13.07 3.00
CA GLN A 9 4.09 -14.28 3.77
C GLN A 9 5.13 -14.03 4.88
N GLY A 10 5.64 -12.81 5.04
CA GLY A 10 6.71 -12.50 5.99
C GLY A 10 8.04 -13.19 5.65
N LYS A 11 8.25 -13.57 4.38
CA LYS A 11 9.48 -14.21 3.91
C LYS A 11 10.56 -13.18 3.58
N PRO A 12 11.85 -13.57 3.62
CA PRO A 12 12.93 -12.69 3.19
C PRO A 12 12.75 -12.20 1.74
N LEU A 13 13.06 -10.92 1.52
CA LEU A 13 12.92 -10.26 0.21
C LEU A 13 14.25 -10.16 -0.56
N ALA A 14 15.38 -10.46 0.11
CA ALA A 14 16.71 -10.38 -0.48
C ALA A 14 16.85 -11.34 -1.66
N GLY A 15 17.39 -10.85 -2.77
CA GLY A 15 17.61 -11.63 -3.98
C GLY A 15 16.36 -11.92 -4.82
N LEU A 16 15.18 -11.39 -4.44
CA LEU A 16 14.00 -11.45 -5.31
C LEU A 16 14.15 -10.48 -6.50
N PRO A 17 13.51 -10.79 -7.66
CA PRO A 17 13.50 -9.89 -8.80
C PRO A 17 13.01 -8.48 -8.44
N LEU A 18 13.47 -7.49 -9.21
CA LEU A 18 13.05 -6.10 -9.06
C LEU A 18 11.52 -6.00 -9.03
N ALA A 19 11.01 -5.27 -8.05
CA ALA A 19 9.61 -4.91 -7.96
C ALA A 19 9.47 -3.41 -8.22
N GLU A 20 9.14 -3.04 -9.46
CA GLU A 20 8.99 -1.63 -9.91
C GLU A 20 8.03 -0.82 -9.04
N GLY A 21 7.01 -1.49 -8.48
CA GLY A 21 6.04 -0.88 -7.57
C GLY A 21 6.62 -0.40 -6.24
N VAL A 22 7.77 -0.93 -5.79
CA VAL A 22 8.38 -0.58 -4.50
C VAL A 22 8.80 0.90 -4.45
N PRO A 23 9.65 1.40 -5.36
CA PRO A 23 9.99 2.82 -5.39
C PRO A 23 8.78 3.70 -5.78
N THR A 24 7.87 3.17 -6.60
CA THR A 24 6.72 3.92 -7.13
C THR A 24 5.68 4.21 -6.05
N ALA A 25 5.46 3.30 -5.10
CA ALA A 25 4.41 3.42 -4.09
C ALA A 25 4.56 4.68 -3.23
N ALA A 26 5.77 4.97 -2.76
CA ALA A 26 6.02 6.17 -1.94
C ALA A 26 5.78 7.47 -2.73
N ILE A 27 6.19 7.49 -4.01
CA ILE A 27 5.97 8.64 -4.90
C ILE A 27 4.47 8.85 -5.15
N ALA A 28 3.74 7.77 -5.43
CA ALA A 28 2.29 7.82 -5.65
C ALA A 28 1.55 8.30 -4.38
N ALA A 29 1.96 7.84 -3.19
CA ALA A 29 1.38 8.29 -1.93
C ALA A 29 1.61 9.80 -1.70
N ARG A 30 2.82 10.28 -2.02
CA ARG A 30 3.14 11.72 -1.97
C ARG A 30 2.25 12.53 -2.90
N ILE A 31 2.16 12.12 -4.18
CA ILE A 31 1.35 12.82 -5.19
C ILE A 31 -0.14 12.82 -4.78
N ALA A 32 -0.67 11.70 -4.28
CA ALA A 32 -2.05 11.64 -3.82
C ALA A 32 -2.31 12.65 -2.69
N THR A 33 -1.38 12.76 -1.73
CA THR A 33 -1.45 13.74 -0.65
C THR A 33 -1.40 15.18 -1.17
N GLU A 34 -0.42 15.50 -2.03
CA GLU A 34 -0.27 16.83 -2.65
C GLU A 34 -1.50 17.27 -3.45
N ARG A 35 -2.23 16.31 -4.03
CA ARG A 35 -3.43 16.54 -4.85
C ARG A 35 -4.74 16.43 -4.06
N ASN A 36 -4.68 16.20 -2.75
CA ASN A 36 -5.86 15.94 -1.92
C ASN A 36 -6.74 14.78 -2.45
N ILE A 37 -6.10 13.75 -3.01
CA ILE A 37 -6.78 12.55 -3.51
C ILE A 37 -6.80 11.51 -2.38
N ASP A 38 -8.00 11.10 -1.97
CA ASP A 38 -8.20 9.99 -1.02
C ASP A 38 -7.84 8.64 -1.67
N ALA A 39 -6.57 8.24 -1.49
CA ALA A 39 -6.01 7.02 -2.07
C ALA A 39 -5.55 6.01 -0.99
N PRO A 40 -6.49 5.41 -0.23
CA PRO A 40 -6.20 4.59 0.95
C PRO A 40 -5.36 3.35 0.64
N ILE A 41 -5.52 2.77 -0.55
CA ILE A 41 -4.73 1.61 -0.99
C ILE A 41 -3.28 2.00 -1.24
N ILE A 42 -3.04 3.17 -1.86
CA ILE A 42 -1.69 3.67 -2.14
C ILE A 42 -0.97 3.96 -0.81
N ALA A 43 -1.65 4.63 0.12
CA ALA A 43 -1.13 4.91 1.45
C ALA A 43 -0.78 3.62 2.22
N ALA A 44 -1.68 2.63 2.20
CA ALA A 44 -1.45 1.33 2.85
C ALA A 44 -0.25 0.60 2.26
N VAL A 45 -0.11 0.55 0.93
CA VAL A 45 1.03 -0.10 0.26
C VAL A 45 2.34 0.59 0.59
N ALA A 46 2.38 1.93 0.56
CA ALA A 46 3.58 2.69 0.93
C ALA A 46 4.01 2.41 2.38
N ALA A 47 3.07 2.41 3.33
CA ALA A 47 3.34 2.14 4.74
C ALA A 47 3.80 0.69 5.00
N ILE A 48 3.28 -0.30 4.25
CA ILE A 48 3.77 -1.68 4.33
C ILE A 48 5.23 -1.76 3.84
N LEU A 49 5.54 -1.11 2.72
CA LEU A 49 6.87 -1.14 2.11
C LEU A 49 7.92 -0.39 2.95
N GLU A 50 7.52 0.64 3.68
CA GLU A 50 8.35 1.35 4.66
C GLU A 50 8.54 0.54 5.96
N GLY A 51 7.76 -0.53 6.16
CA GLY A 51 7.77 -1.31 7.40
C GLY A 51 7.07 -0.61 8.57
N ALA A 52 6.34 0.48 8.31
CA ALA A 52 5.59 1.23 9.32
C ALA A 52 4.37 0.44 9.84
N ILE A 53 3.76 -0.38 8.97
CA ILE A 53 2.65 -1.28 9.35
C ILE A 53 2.83 -2.67 8.73
N THR A 54 2.27 -3.68 9.38
CA THR A 54 2.14 -5.03 8.82
C THR A 54 0.99 -5.09 7.81
N VAL A 55 1.03 -6.09 6.92
CA VAL A 55 -0.09 -6.39 6.00
C VAL A 55 -1.40 -6.62 6.76
N ARG A 56 -1.35 -7.26 7.93
CA ARG A 56 -2.54 -7.51 8.76
C ARG A 56 -3.15 -6.22 9.31
N GLN A 57 -2.31 -5.29 9.77
CA GLN A 57 -2.76 -3.97 10.21
C GLN A 57 -3.37 -3.18 9.05
N ALA A 58 -2.74 -3.22 7.87
CA ALA A 58 -3.28 -2.57 6.67
C ALA A 58 -4.66 -3.10 6.28
N VAL A 59 -4.83 -4.43 6.23
CA VAL A 59 -6.14 -5.06 5.97
C VAL A 59 -7.17 -4.63 6.99
N THR A 60 -6.82 -4.68 8.29
CA THR A 60 -7.74 -4.28 9.36
C THR A 60 -8.18 -2.83 9.18
N ALA A 61 -7.23 -1.91 9.01
CA ALA A 61 -7.50 -0.49 8.81
C ALA A 61 -8.40 -0.25 7.59
N LEU A 62 -8.12 -0.91 6.46
CA LEU A 62 -8.91 -0.77 5.23
C LEU A 62 -10.34 -1.29 5.40
N MET A 63 -10.53 -2.42 6.10
CA MET A 63 -11.85 -3.02 6.33
C MET A 63 -12.69 -2.24 7.36
N THR A 64 -12.04 -1.50 8.26
CA THR A 64 -12.73 -0.66 9.26
C THR A 64 -12.95 0.78 8.79
N ARG A 65 -12.62 1.11 7.54
CA ARG A 65 -12.87 2.45 6.99
C ARG A 65 -14.38 2.74 6.96
N PRO A 66 -14.79 3.98 7.23
CA PRO A 66 -16.16 4.41 6.99
C PRO A 66 -16.56 4.11 5.54
N LEU A 67 -17.78 3.61 5.35
CA LEU A 67 -18.33 3.42 4.02
C LEU A 67 -18.44 4.78 3.32
N LYS A 68 -17.82 4.87 2.15
CA LYS A 68 -17.96 6.02 1.26
C LYS A 68 -18.99 5.66 0.20
N THR A 69 -20.04 6.48 0.09
CA THR A 69 -20.99 6.35 -1.00
C THR A 69 -20.33 6.94 -2.25
N GLU A 70 -20.24 6.14 -3.31
CA GLU A 70 -19.83 6.65 -4.62
C GLU A 70 -21.02 7.43 -5.19
N THR A 71 -20.90 8.75 -5.25
CA THR A 71 -21.89 9.62 -5.88
C THR A 71 -21.38 9.95 -7.28
N ASN A 72 -22.21 9.70 -8.30
CA ASN A 72 -21.93 10.10 -9.68
C ASN A 72 -22.16 11.60 -9.83
N ASP A 73 -21.26 12.43 -9.27
CA ASP A 73 -21.21 13.86 -9.59
C ASP A 73 -20.19 14.11 -10.71
#